data_AF-U5CZ66-F1
#
_entry.id   AF-U5CZ66-F1
#
_cell.length_a   1.000
_cell.length_b   1.000
_cell.length_c   1.000
_cell.angle_alpha   90.00
_cell.angle_beta   90.00
_cell.angle_gamma   90.00
#
_symmetry.space_group_name_H-M   'P 1'
#
loop_
_entity.id
_entity.type
_entity.pdbx_description
1 polymer ?
#
loop_
_entity_poly.entity_id
_entity_poly.type
_entity_poly.pdbx_seq_one_letter_code
_entity_poly.pdbx_strand_id
1 'polypeptide(L)' 'MGFSGSILGVFVVFSVFFQLGFCEKIHDSRPEAYVTLLYGDEFLLGVRVLGKSIRDTGSTKDMVVLVSDGVSDYANRLLK' A
#
# COMPACT_ATOMS: atom_id res chain seq x y z
N MET A 1 -42.39 31.96 -0.90
CA MET A 1 -41.09 32.10 -1.58
C MET A 1 -40.06 32.53 -0.56
N GLY A 2 -39.02 31.74 -0.31
CA GLY A 2 -37.91 32.17 0.54
C GLY A 2 -37.30 31.05 1.37
N PHE A 3 -36.55 30.13 0.74
CA PHE A 3 -35.67 29.21 1.48
C PHE A 3 -34.60 28.57 0.56
N SER A 4 -34.00 29.34 -0.35
CA SER A 4 -33.02 28.81 -1.33
C SER A 4 -31.56 29.15 -1.02
N GLY A 5 -31.26 30.09 -0.13
CA GLY A 5 -29.89 30.55 0.14
C GLY A 5 -29.13 29.73 1.19
N SER A 6 -29.82 29.21 2.21
CA SER A 6 -29.16 28.59 3.37
C SER A 6 -28.63 27.17 3.11
N ILE A 7 -29.28 26.41 2.22
CA ILE A 7 -28.87 25.02 1.92
C ILE A 7 -27.56 24.99 1.13
N LEU A 8 -27.36 25.94 0.21
CA LEU A 8 -26.09 26.06 -0.54
C LEU A 8 -24.93 26.39 0.39
N GLY A 9 -25.13 27.29 1.36
CA GLY A 9 -24.10 27.65 2.34
C GLY A 9 -23.66 26.47 3.21
N VAL A 10 -24.60 25.64 3.66
CA VAL A 10 -24.29 24.44 4.44
C VAL A 10 -23.52 23.41 3.61
N PHE A 11 -23.87 23.22 2.34
CA PHE A 11 -23.12 22.33 1.44
C PHE A 11 -21.69 22.81 1.18
N VAL A 12 -21.48 24.12 1.02
CA VAL A 12 -20.13 24.68 0.84
C VAL A 12 -19.29 24.50 2.11
N VAL A 13 -19.86 24.77 3.28
CA VAL A 13 -19.19 24.55 4.56
C VAL A 13 -18.87 23.06 4.74
N PHE A 14 -19.83 22.16 4.46
CA PHE A 14 -19.64 20.72 4.56
C PHE A 14 -18.56 20.22 3.58
N SER A 15 -18.50 20.76 2.36
CA SER A 15 -17.46 20.45 1.38
C SER A 15 -16.07 20.89 1.85
N VAL A 16 -15.95 22.06 2.47
CA VAL A 16 -14.69 22.57 3.02
C VAL A 16 -14.24 21.72 4.22
N PHE A 17 -15.16 21.34 5.11
CA PHE A 17 -14.88 20.41 6.21
C PHE A 17 -14.50 19.01 5.72
N PHE A 18 -15.13 18.53 4.64
CA PHE A 18 -14.79 17.24 4.03
C PHE A 18 -13.38 17.27 3.43
N GLN A 19 -12.98 18.33 2.72
CA GLN A 19 -11.62 18.45 2.18
C GLN A 19 -10.55 18.60 3.27
N LEU A 20 -10.86 19.22 4.41
CA LEU A 20 -9.95 19.30 5.57
C LEU A 20 -9.81 17.97 6.34
N GLY A 21 -10.72 17.00 6.12
CA GLY A 21 -10.65 15.65 6.69
C GLY A 21 -9.81 14.66 5.87
N PHE A 22 -9.46 14.99 4.63
CA PHE A 22 -8.57 14.19 3.78
C PHE A 22 -7.14 14.72 3.87
N CYS A 23 -6.49 14.49 5.01
CA CYS A 23 -5.06 14.23 4.98
C CYS A 23 -4.90 12.77 4.55
N GLU A 24 -4.92 12.55 3.23
CA GLU A 24 -4.44 11.30 2.67
C GLU A 24 -3.01 11.14 3.21
N LYS A 25 -2.81 10.13 4.06
CA LYS A 25 -1.48 9.75 4.56
C LYS A 25 -0.58 9.66 3.35
N ILE A 26 0.22 10.69 3.12
CA ILE A 26 1.33 10.64 2.18
C ILE A 26 2.13 9.43 2.62
N HIS A 27 2.26 8.48 1.69
CA HIS A 27 3.08 7.29 1.82
C HIS A 27 4.32 7.69 2.63
N ASP A 28 4.47 7.09 3.80
CA ASP A 28 5.67 7.22 4.64
C ASP A 28 6.81 6.82 3.70
N SER A 29 7.47 7.80 3.06
CA SER A 29 8.46 7.57 2.01
C SER A 29 9.68 6.99 2.70
N ARG A 30 9.64 5.68 2.96
CA ARG A 30 10.75 4.98 3.60
C ARG A 30 11.89 5.00 2.59
N PRO A 31 13.01 5.68 2.90
CA PRO A 31 14.08 5.84 1.93
C PRO A 31 14.80 4.52 1.63
N GLU A 32 14.48 3.45 2.36
CA GLU A 32 15.17 2.17 2.32
C GLU A 32 14.18 1.00 2.26
N ALA A 33 14.51 0.00 1.44
CA ALA A 33 13.73 -1.22 1.28
C ALA A 33 14.65 -2.45 1.26
N TYR A 34 14.11 -3.59 1.71
CA TYR A 34 14.74 -4.89 1.49
C TYR A 34 14.29 -5.43 0.14
N VAL A 35 15.24 -5.80 -0.71
CA VAL A 35 14.99 -6.29 -2.06
C VAL A 35 15.50 -7.72 -2.20
N THR A 36 14.72 -8.57 -2.86
CA THR A 36 15.14 -9.90 -3.28
C THR A 36 14.62 -10.22 -4.69
N LEU A 37 15.21 -11.21 -5.35
CA LEU A 37 14.83 -11.66 -6.69
C LEU A 37 14.22 -13.06 -6.60
N LEU A 38 13.01 -13.20 -7.12
CA LEU A 38 12.36 -14.48 -7.36
C LEU A 38 12.41 -14.78 -8.86
N TYR A 39 13.22 -15.75 -9.26
CA TYR A 39 13.41 -16.10 -10.68
C TYR A 39 12.90 -17.51 -11.07
N GLY A 40 12.35 -18.24 -10.11
CA GLY A 40 11.75 -19.56 -10.30
C GLY A 40 10.85 -19.93 -9.12
N ASP A 41 9.84 -20.76 -9.38
CA ASP A 41 8.84 -21.18 -8.40
C ASP A 41 9.45 -21.97 -7.23
N GLU A 42 10.54 -22.68 -7.48
CA GLU A 42 11.28 -23.46 -6.48
C GLU A 42 11.83 -22.59 -5.34
N PHE A 43 11.99 -21.29 -5.56
CA PHE A 43 12.51 -20.34 -4.56
C PHE A 43 11.41 -19.59 -3.80
N LEU A 44 10.14 -19.78 -4.16
CA LEU A 44 9.01 -19.05 -3.57
C LEU A 44 8.96 -19.20 -2.04
N LEU A 45 9.17 -20.42 -1.55
CA LEU A 45 9.15 -20.68 -0.11
C LEU A 45 10.26 -19.91 0.61
N GLY A 46 11.46 -19.87 0.03
CA GLY A 46 12.60 -19.12 0.56
C GLY A 46 12.31 -17.63 0.66
N VAL A 47 11.73 -17.04 -0.39
CA VAL A 47 11.35 -15.61 -0.40
C VAL A 47 10.28 -15.31 0.65
N ARG A 48 9.29 -16.19 0.84
CA ARG A 48 8.25 -16.01 1.88
C ARG A 48 8.81 -16.10 3.29
N VAL A 49 9.69 -17.07 3.55
CA VAL A 49 10.34 -17.21 4.85
C VAL A 49 11.27 -16.02 5.13
N LEU A 50 11.97 -15.51 4.12
CA LEU A 50 12.80 -14.31 4.23
C LEU A 50 11.97 -13.07 4.57
N GLY A 51 10.88 -12.82 3.83
CA GLY A 51 10.00 -11.69 4.13
C GLY A 51 9.36 -11.80 5.51
N LYS A 52 8.95 -13.02 5.91
CA LYS A 52 8.41 -13.27 7.25
C LYS A 52 9.45 -13.01 8.33
N SER A 53 10.66 -13.54 8.22
CA SER A 53 11.69 -13.39 9.26
C SER A 53 12.07 -11.93 9.47
N ILE A 54 12.16 -11.13 8.40
CA ILE A 54 12.40 -9.68 8.49
C ILE A 54 11.23 -8.99 9.20
N ARG A 55 9.98 -9.31 8.87
CA ARG A 55 8.78 -8.76 9.56
C ARG A 55 8.77 -9.12 11.04
N ASP A 56 9.12 -10.35 11.39
CA ASP A 56 9.13 -10.85 12.76
C ASP A 56 10.19 -10.13 13.63
N THR A 57 11.20 -9.48 13.04
CA THR A 57 12.14 -8.60 13.78
C THR A 57 11.56 -7.23 14.16
N GLY A 58 10.34 -6.91 13.73
CA GLY A 58 9.74 -5.58 13.88
C GLY A 58 10.25 -4.57 12.84
N SER A 59 10.89 -5.04 11.76
CA SER A 59 11.27 -4.17 10.64
C SER A 59 10.04 -3.51 10.04
N THR A 60 10.14 -2.21 9.85
CA THR A 60 9.08 -1.39 9.25
C THR A 60 9.45 -0.96 7.82
N LYS A 61 10.63 -1.32 7.31
CA LYS A 61 11.05 -1.02 5.93
C LYS A 61 10.20 -1.77 4.90
N ASP A 62 10.10 -1.21 3.71
CA ASP A 62 9.41 -1.87 2.60
C ASP A 62 10.14 -3.14 2.17
N MET A 63 9.39 -4.11 1.67
CA MET A 63 9.89 -5.38 1.15
C MET A 63 9.45 -5.53 -0.29
N VAL A 64 10.42 -5.58 -1.19
CA VAL A 64 10.22 -5.64 -2.63
C VAL A 64 10.77 -6.96 -3.15
N VAL A 65 9.95 -7.69 -3.89
CA VAL A 65 10.36 -8.88 -4.63
C VAL A 65 10.37 -8.52 -6.11
N LEU A 66 11.53 -8.61 -6.75
CA LEU A 66 11.65 -8.55 -8.20
C LEU A 66 11.32 -9.95 -8.73
N VAL A 67 10.46 -10.02 -9.75
CA VAL A 67 9.96 -11.28 -10.28
C VAL A 67 10.44 -11.42 -11.73
N SER A 68 11.01 -12.57 -12.07
CA SER A 68 11.35 -12.94 -13.45
C SER A 68 10.22 -13.71 -14.14
N ASP A 69 10.26 -13.77 -15.47
CA ASP A 69 9.28 -14.49 -16.31
C ASP A 69 9.23 -16.01 -16.04
N GLY A 70 10.25 -16.57 -15.36
CA GLY A 70 10.29 -17.98 -14.93
C GLY A 70 9.39 -18.32 -13.75
N VAL A 71 8.70 -17.34 -13.17
CA VAL A 71 7.79 -17.52 -12.02
C VAL A 71 6.36 -17.64 -12.51
N SER A 72 5.64 -18.65 -12.03
CA SER A 72 4.25 -18.86 -12.42
C SER A 72 3.32 -17.80 -11.83
N ASP A 73 2.20 -17.58 -12.52
CA ASP A 73 1.12 -16.73 -12.01
C ASP A 73 0.59 -17.22 -10.65
N TYR A 74 0.67 -18.53 -10.39
CA TYR A 74 0.30 -19.10 -9.10
C TYR A 74 1.24 -18.60 -8.00
N ALA A 75 2.55 -18.70 -8.21
CA ALA A 75 3.55 -18.21 -7.28
C ALA A 75 3.40 -16.70 -7.02
N ASN A 76 3.14 -15.91 -8.07
CA ASN A 76 2.90 -14.46 -7.94
C ASN A 76 1.68 -14.12 -7.06
N ARG A 77 0.62 -14.92 -7.10
CA ARG A 77 -0.56 -14.71 -6.23
C ARG A 77 -0.26 -14.97 -4.75
N LEU A 78 0.74 -15.79 -4.45
CA LEU A 78 1.13 -16.14 -3.09
C LEU A 78 2.07 -15.11 -2.42
N LEU A 79 2.50 -14.08 -3.17
CA LEU A 79 3.32 -12.97 -2.67
C LEU A 79 2.47 -11.79 -2.15
N LYS A 80 1.14 -11.85 -2.27
CA LYS A 80 0.20 -10.89 -1.68
C LYS A 80 0.00 -11.15 -0.19
#